data_AF-R0G108-F1
#
_entry.id   AF-R0G108-F1
#
_cell.length_a   1.000
_cell.length_b   1.000
_cell.length_c   1.000
_cell.angle_alpha   90.00
_cell.angle_beta   90.00
_cell.angle_gamma   90.00
#
_symmetry.space_group_name_H-M   'P 1'
#
loop_
_entity.id
_entity.type
_entity.pdbx_description
1 polymer ?
#
loop_
_entity_poly.entity_id
_entity_poly.type
_entity_poly.pdbx_seq_one_letter_code
_entity_poly.pdbx_strand_id
1 'polypeptide(L)'
;KKEKLDLDVDMIHRHGEFSDKLINLIPARFYLSDDDTEKKWFQGLSKAEKADAKRETVENIKKAKRDRKKIDSAAEELNVVEEAVKDLTYGYVKIEDNDAGNWKKNKKKRVSKAKELEMAMKLRDLKKDPEKGDVVAKKNSWQAAIKRAAGIKVRDDPKRLKQRIHKGKKRREKNAEKWKERVEVQKKVREEKQQKRSENITERIQQNKMRKIAKREKKLLRSGY
;
A
#
# COMPACT_ATOMS: atom_id res chain seq x y z
N LYS A 1 3.48 -49.67 -7.96
CA LYS A 1 3.28 -48.25 -7.58
C LYS A 1 4.21 -47.28 -8.32
N LYS A 2 5.45 -47.65 -8.69
CA LYS A 2 6.33 -46.81 -9.52
C LYS A 2 5.83 -46.62 -10.95
N GLU A 3 5.41 -47.69 -11.63
CA GLU A 3 4.93 -47.61 -13.03
C GLU A 3 3.72 -46.69 -13.27
N LYS A 4 2.83 -46.53 -12.28
CA LYS A 4 1.70 -45.58 -12.40
C LYS A 4 2.15 -44.11 -12.33
N LEU A 5 3.22 -43.82 -11.59
CA LEU A 5 3.74 -42.45 -11.47
C LEU A 5 4.49 -42.03 -12.74
N ASP A 6 5.19 -42.97 -13.39
CA ASP A 6 5.94 -42.68 -14.63
C ASP A 6 4.99 -42.36 -15.80
N LEU A 7 3.83 -43.04 -15.88
CA LEU A 7 2.79 -42.75 -16.87
C LEU A 7 2.13 -41.38 -16.68
N ASP A 8 1.95 -40.93 -15.43
CA ASP A 8 1.38 -39.61 -15.12
C ASP A 8 2.34 -38.48 -15.52
N VAL A 9 3.66 -38.68 -15.35
CA VAL A 9 4.70 -37.71 -15.74
C VAL A 9 4.78 -37.58 -17.26
N ASP A 10 4.75 -38.69 -17.99
CA ASP A 10 4.71 -38.71 -19.46
C ASP A 10 3.45 -38.02 -20.01
N MET A 11 2.30 -38.22 -19.36
CA MET A 11 1.06 -37.56 -19.73
C MET A 11 1.13 -36.04 -19.52
N ILE A 12 1.69 -35.59 -18.39
CA ILE A 12 1.92 -34.16 -18.12
C ILE A 12 2.88 -33.55 -19.15
N HIS A 13 3.93 -34.28 -19.54
CA HIS A 13 4.89 -33.81 -20.54
C HIS A 13 4.21 -33.63 -21.91
N ARG A 14 3.41 -34.61 -22.34
CA ARG A 14 2.62 -34.53 -23.59
C ARG A 14 1.61 -33.38 -23.56
N HIS A 15 0.96 -33.13 -22.43
CA HIS A 15 0.05 -31.98 -22.27
C HIS A 15 0.79 -30.63 -22.26
N GLY A 16 2.02 -30.58 -21.75
CA GLY A 16 2.90 -29.42 -21.84
C GLY A 16 3.26 -29.10 -23.30
N GLU A 17 3.73 -30.11 -24.04
CA GLU A 17 4.06 -29.96 -25.47
C GLU A 17 2.85 -29.54 -26.32
N PHE A 18 1.66 -30.05 -26.00
CA PHE A 18 0.42 -29.64 -26.66
C PHE A 18 0.08 -28.17 -26.38
N SER A 19 0.27 -27.73 -25.13
CA SER A 19 0.00 -26.35 -24.72
C SER A 19 0.96 -25.36 -25.37
N ASP A 20 2.26 -25.70 -25.46
CA ASP A 20 3.25 -24.85 -26.13
C ASP A 20 2.95 -24.70 -27.63
N LYS A 21 2.49 -25.77 -28.28
CA LYS A 21 2.02 -25.73 -29.67
C LYS A 21 0.78 -24.85 -29.85
N LEU A 22 -0.13 -24.84 -28.88
CA LEU A 22 -1.31 -23.95 -28.90
C LEU A 22 -0.92 -22.47 -28.75
N ILE A 23 0.05 -22.16 -27.89
CA ILE A 23 0.55 -20.78 -27.71
C ILE A 23 1.16 -20.27 -29.02
N ASN A 24 1.92 -21.11 -29.72
CA ASN A 24 2.56 -20.75 -31.00
C ASN A 24 1.56 -20.55 -32.16
N LEU A 25 0.30 -21.00 -32.02
CA LEU A 25 -0.73 -20.79 -33.02
C LEU A 25 -1.28 -19.35 -33.00
N ILE A 26 -1.11 -18.65 -31.88
CA ILE A 26 -1.50 -17.26 -31.73
C ILE A 26 -0.30 -16.39 -32.12
N PRO A 27 -0.42 -15.51 -33.14
CA PRO A 27 0.67 -14.66 -33.57
C PRO A 27 1.27 -13.85 -32.42
N ALA A 28 2.60 -13.76 -32.37
CA ALA A 28 3.35 -13.05 -31.31
C ALA A 28 2.89 -11.59 -31.08
N ARG A 29 2.27 -10.98 -32.10
CA ARG A 29 1.65 -9.64 -32.06
C ARG A 29 0.56 -9.48 -30.99
N PHE A 30 -0.03 -10.57 -30.50
CA PHE A 30 -1.02 -10.52 -29.40
C PHE A 30 -0.41 -10.72 -28.01
N TYR A 31 0.85 -11.16 -27.91
CA TYR A 31 1.53 -11.44 -26.64
C TYR A 31 2.66 -10.46 -26.31
N LEU A 32 3.33 -9.90 -27.32
CA LEU A 32 4.16 -8.71 -27.14
C LEU A 32 3.28 -7.48 -27.30
N SER A 33 2.90 -6.86 -26.17
CA SER A 33 2.44 -5.47 -26.22
C SER A 33 3.67 -4.61 -26.57
N ASP A 34 3.67 -3.96 -27.73
CA ASP A 34 4.75 -3.04 -28.16
C ASP A 34 5.04 -1.91 -27.12
N ASP A 35 4.15 -1.74 -26.14
CA ASP A 35 4.24 -0.82 -24.99
C ASP A 35 5.35 -1.15 -23.96
N ASP A 36 6.01 -2.32 -24.03
CA ASP A 36 7.12 -2.62 -23.11
C ASP A 36 8.39 -1.79 -23.40
N THR A 37 8.43 -1.06 -24.51
CA THR A 37 9.46 -0.03 -24.77
C THR A 37 9.19 1.29 -24.03
N GLU A 38 7.99 1.51 -23.49
CA GLU A 38 7.62 2.77 -22.84
C GLU A 38 7.75 2.75 -21.31
N LYS A 39 7.80 1.58 -20.67
CA LYS A 39 8.05 1.50 -19.23
C LYS A 39 9.54 1.58 -18.90
N LYS A 40 10.09 2.76 -19.15
CA LYS A 40 11.34 3.23 -18.53
C LYS A 40 11.10 3.42 -17.03
N TRP A 41 11.04 2.33 -16.26
CA TRP A 41 11.33 2.41 -14.84
C TRP A 41 12.70 3.09 -14.72
N PHE A 42 12.88 4.00 -13.75
CA PHE A 42 14.04 4.92 -13.61
C PHE A 42 15.46 4.30 -13.66
N GLN A 43 15.61 3.02 -13.94
CA GLN A 43 16.88 2.41 -14.31
C GLN A 43 17.38 3.03 -15.64
N GLY A 44 18.61 3.51 -15.65
CA GLY A 44 19.23 4.15 -16.82
C GLY A 44 19.24 5.69 -16.85
N LEU A 45 18.32 6.37 -16.15
CA LEU A 45 18.30 7.85 -16.15
C LEU A 45 19.35 8.45 -15.19
N SER A 46 19.94 9.58 -15.61
CA SER A 46 20.84 10.39 -14.78
C SER A 46 20.10 10.97 -13.56
N LYS A 47 20.86 11.46 -12.56
CA LYS A 47 20.25 12.04 -11.35
C LYS A 47 19.37 13.26 -11.66
N ALA A 48 19.72 14.03 -12.69
CA ALA A 48 18.97 15.21 -13.12
C ALA A 48 17.65 14.81 -13.79
N GLU A 49 17.69 13.92 -14.77
CA GLU A 49 16.48 13.47 -15.48
C GLU A 49 15.51 12.73 -14.54
N LYS A 50 16.02 12.02 -13.53
CA LYS A 50 15.20 11.46 -12.45
C LYS A 50 14.48 12.51 -11.61
N ALA A 51 15.09 13.68 -11.41
CA ALA A 51 14.46 14.78 -10.69
C ALA A 51 13.37 15.43 -11.52
N ASP A 52 13.60 15.60 -12.82
CA ASP A 52 12.65 16.24 -13.73
C ASP A 52 11.43 15.35 -13.99
N ALA A 53 11.62 14.06 -14.26
CA ALA A 53 10.51 13.12 -14.38
C ALA A 53 9.70 12.99 -13.05
N LYS A 54 10.33 13.19 -11.89
CA LYS A 54 9.60 13.29 -10.60
C LYS A 54 8.82 14.60 -10.45
N ARG A 55 9.31 15.72 -11.00
CA ARG A 55 8.57 16.99 -11.00
C ARG A 55 7.35 16.89 -11.91
N GLU A 56 7.52 16.34 -13.12
CA GLU A 56 6.44 16.14 -14.08
C GLU A 56 5.32 15.24 -13.51
N THR A 57 5.69 14.12 -12.88
CA THR A 57 4.70 13.24 -12.23
C THR A 57 3.95 13.95 -11.10
N VAL A 58 4.61 14.79 -10.29
CA VAL A 58 3.96 15.60 -9.24
C VAL A 58 3.03 16.65 -9.84
N GLU A 59 3.40 17.29 -10.94
CA GLU A 59 2.58 18.28 -11.63
C GLU A 59 1.35 17.64 -12.28
N ASN A 60 1.51 16.48 -12.91
CA ASN A 60 0.41 15.69 -13.46
C ASN A 60 -0.58 15.27 -12.37
N ILE A 61 -0.10 14.86 -11.19
CA ILE A 61 -0.95 14.56 -10.04
C ILE A 61 -1.69 15.81 -9.54
N LYS A 62 -1.03 16.98 -9.51
CA LYS A 62 -1.68 18.25 -9.13
C LYS A 62 -2.75 18.66 -10.15
N LYS A 63 -2.47 18.51 -11.45
CA LYS A 63 -3.42 18.80 -12.53
C LYS A 63 -4.66 17.91 -12.42
N ALA A 64 -4.48 16.60 -12.31
CA ALA A 64 -5.58 15.65 -12.13
C ALA A 64 -6.45 15.94 -10.88
N LYS A 65 -5.85 16.44 -9.79
CA LYS A 65 -6.60 16.89 -8.60
C LYS A 65 -7.43 18.15 -8.85
N ARG A 66 -6.95 19.10 -9.65
CA ARG A 66 -7.70 20.31 -10.02
C ARG A 66 -8.86 19.95 -10.94
N ASP A 67 -8.62 19.09 -11.92
CA ASP A 67 -9.65 18.66 -12.88
C ASP A 67 -10.77 17.89 -12.17
N ARG A 68 -10.42 17.03 -11.21
CA ARG A 68 -11.41 16.37 -10.35
C ARG A 68 -12.27 17.36 -9.56
N LYS A 69 -11.69 18.43 -9.02
CA LYS A 69 -12.44 19.48 -8.32
C LYS A 69 -13.38 20.26 -9.24
N LYS A 70 -13.01 20.45 -10.52
CA LYS A 70 -13.88 21.10 -11.52
C LYS A 70 -15.07 20.22 -11.88
N ILE A 71 -14.87 18.91 -12.01
CA ILE A 71 -15.96 17.95 -12.28
C ILE A 71 -16.96 17.90 -11.12
N ASP A 72 -16.48 17.95 -9.87
CA ASP A 72 -17.36 17.99 -8.70
C ASP A 72 -18.23 19.27 -8.67
N SER A 73 -17.72 20.40 -9.18
CA SER A 73 -18.46 21.66 -9.32
C SER A 73 -19.46 21.64 -10.49
N ALA A 74 -19.12 21.01 -11.61
CA ALA A 74 -20.02 20.86 -12.77
C ALA A 74 -21.15 19.84 -12.49
N ALA A 75 -20.92 18.85 -11.63
CA ALA A 75 -21.96 17.95 -11.15
C ALA A 75 -23.01 18.67 -10.28
N GLU A 76 -22.65 19.79 -9.66
CA GLU A 76 -23.57 20.64 -8.89
C GLU A 76 -24.51 21.41 -9.83
N GLU A 77 -24.04 21.85 -11.00
CA GLU A 77 -24.85 22.50 -12.04
C GLU A 77 -25.83 21.52 -12.73
N LEU A 78 -25.45 20.26 -12.92
CA LEU A 78 -26.33 19.22 -13.48
C LEU A 78 -27.47 18.81 -12.53
N ASN A 79 -27.26 18.87 -11.21
CA ASN A 79 -28.31 18.59 -10.23
C ASN A 79 -29.44 19.64 -10.27
N VAL A 80 -29.13 20.90 -10.59
CA VAL A 80 -30.13 21.97 -10.72
C VAL A 80 -31.03 21.73 -11.96
N VAL A 81 -30.46 21.21 -13.04
CA VAL A 81 -31.22 20.84 -14.26
C VAL A 81 -32.08 19.59 -14.02
N GLU A 82 -31.56 18.59 -13.31
CA GLU A 82 -32.32 17.40 -12.94
C GLU A 82 -33.47 17.68 -11.95
N GLU A 83 -33.33 18.65 -11.04
CA GLU A 83 -34.43 19.09 -10.17
C GLU A 83 -35.53 19.81 -10.96
N ALA A 84 -35.18 20.66 -11.92
CA ALA A 84 -36.18 21.34 -12.77
C ALA A 84 -36.97 20.38 -13.68
N VAL A 85 -36.40 19.22 -14.06
CA VAL A 85 -37.10 18.18 -14.86
C VAL A 85 -37.99 17.27 -13.99
N LYS A 86 -37.72 17.15 -12.67
CA LYS A 86 -38.53 16.33 -11.75
C LYS A 86 -39.94 16.91 -11.52
N ASP A 87 -40.09 18.24 -11.57
CA ASP A 87 -41.38 18.92 -11.37
C ASP A 87 -42.29 18.90 -12.62
N LEU A 88 -41.80 18.41 -13.77
CA LEU A 88 -42.52 18.41 -15.05
C LEU A 88 -43.04 17.03 -15.51
N THR A 89 -42.98 15.99 -14.69
CA THR A 89 -43.47 14.64 -15.08
C THR A 89 -44.51 14.10 -14.11
N TYR A 90 -45.78 14.41 -14.41
CA TYR A 90 -46.93 13.74 -13.79
C TYR A 90 -47.04 12.32 -14.38
N GLY A 91 -46.96 11.30 -13.53
CA GLY A 91 -47.38 9.93 -13.88
C GLY A 91 -46.29 8.88 -14.12
N TYR A 92 -45.08 9.02 -13.57
CA TYR A 92 -44.15 7.88 -13.51
C TYR A 92 -43.87 7.48 -12.05
N VAL A 93 -44.64 6.52 -11.54
CA VAL A 93 -44.31 5.81 -10.30
C VAL A 93 -43.12 4.90 -10.60
N LYS A 94 -41.90 5.42 -10.39
CA LYS A 94 -40.71 4.58 -10.23
C LYS A 94 -40.83 3.85 -8.90
N ILE A 95 -41.19 2.56 -8.95
CA ILE A 95 -40.73 1.63 -7.94
C ILE A 95 -39.24 1.45 -8.24
N GLU A 96 -38.40 2.25 -7.60
CA GLU A 96 -36.97 2.09 -7.77
C GLU A 96 -36.51 0.82 -7.05
N ASP A 97 -36.20 -0.23 -7.82
CA ASP A 97 -35.15 -1.19 -7.43
C ASP A 97 -33.79 -0.47 -7.47
N ASN A 98 -33.58 0.46 -6.54
CA ASN A 98 -32.38 1.30 -6.50
C ASN A 98 -31.23 0.61 -5.77
N ASP A 99 -30.71 -0.51 -6.29
CA ASP A 99 -29.45 -1.08 -5.80
C ASP A 99 -28.61 -1.84 -6.85
N ALA A 100 -28.89 -1.68 -8.15
CA ALA A 100 -28.15 -2.37 -9.22
C ALA A 100 -27.27 -1.47 -10.12
N GLY A 101 -27.08 -0.18 -9.78
CA GLY A 101 -26.46 0.81 -10.69
C GLY A 101 -25.10 1.43 -10.30
N ASN A 102 -24.55 1.19 -9.10
CA ASN A 102 -23.33 1.89 -8.67
C ASN A 102 -22.47 1.17 -7.61
N TRP A 103 -22.15 -0.10 -7.84
CA TRP A 103 -21.29 -0.88 -6.94
C TRP A 103 -19.87 -0.29 -6.79
N LYS A 104 -19.33 0.39 -7.82
CA LYS A 104 -17.93 0.85 -7.84
C LYS A 104 -17.68 2.20 -7.14
N LYS A 105 -18.65 3.13 -7.07
CA LYS A 105 -18.38 4.47 -6.48
C LYS A 105 -18.64 4.55 -4.97
N ASN A 106 -19.35 3.59 -4.37
CA ASN A 106 -19.78 3.65 -2.97
C ASN A 106 -19.23 2.52 -2.08
N LYS A 107 -17.93 2.18 -2.20
CA LYS A 107 -17.24 1.52 -1.06
C LYS A 107 -17.05 2.55 0.04
N LYS A 108 -18.15 2.96 0.70
CA LYS A 108 -18.17 3.93 1.80
C LYS A 108 -17.15 3.45 2.83
N LYS A 109 -16.04 4.19 2.94
CA LYS A 109 -14.94 3.84 3.84
C LYS A 109 -15.51 3.80 5.25
N ARG A 110 -15.26 2.69 5.95
CA ARG A 110 -15.68 2.56 7.36
C ARG A 110 -15.16 3.75 8.15
N VAL A 111 -16.04 4.30 8.98
CA VAL A 111 -15.72 5.40 9.90
C VAL A 111 -14.50 5.02 10.74
N SER A 112 -13.64 5.99 11.07
CA SER A 112 -12.46 5.72 11.87
C SER A 112 -12.85 5.17 13.24
N LYS A 113 -12.05 4.27 13.82
CA LYS A 113 -12.32 3.68 15.14
C LYS A 113 -12.44 4.72 16.26
N ALA A 114 -11.76 5.87 16.10
CA ALA A 114 -11.85 6.99 17.03
C ALA A 114 -13.22 7.67 16.96
N LYS A 115 -13.72 7.92 15.73
CA LYS A 115 -15.05 8.50 15.52
C LYS A 115 -16.16 7.51 15.89
N GLU A 116 -15.97 6.20 15.66
CA GLU A 116 -16.86 5.14 16.21
C GLU A 116 -16.93 5.25 17.76
N LEU A 117 -15.82 5.56 18.43
CA LEU A 117 -15.75 5.65 19.90
C LEU A 117 -16.40 6.91 20.43
N GLU A 118 -16.19 8.03 19.74
CA GLU A 118 -16.86 9.29 20.06
C GLU A 118 -18.37 9.16 19.94
N MET A 119 -18.86 8.59 18.83
CA MET A 119 -20.30 8.34 18.65
C MET A 119 -20.85 7.38 19.71
N ALA A 120 -20.12 6.32 20.07
CA ALA A 120 -20.53 5.40 21.12
C ALA A 120 -20.56 6.05 22.52
N MET A 121 -19.65 6.98 22.81
CA MET A 121 -19.66 7.74 24.06
C MET A 121 -20.85 8.70 24.11
N LYS A 122 -21.09 9.48 23.05
CA LYS A 122 -22.26 10.36 22.93
C LYS A 122 -23.58 9.59 23.10
N LEU A 123 -23.70 8.43 22.46
CA LEU A 123 -24.88 7.57 22.62
C LEU A 123 -25.03 7.00 24.03
N ARG A 124 -23.93 6.78 24.75
CA ARG A 124 -23.98 6.33 26.14
C ARG A 124 -24.46 7.46 27.05
N ASP A 125 -24.00 8.68 26.81
CA ASP A 125 -24.37 9.83 27.63
C ASP A 125 -25.84 10.21 27.40
N LEU A 126 -26.30 10.22 26.15
CA LEU A 126 -27.72 10.42 25.81
C LEU A 126 -28.68 9.35 26.37
N LYS A 127 -28.17 8.14 26.69
CA LYS A 127 -28.96 7.09 27.33
C LYS A 127 -29.08 7.25 28.84
N LYS A 128 -28.21 8.04 29.47
CA LYS A 128 -28.24 8.28 30.92
C LYS A 128 -29.21 9.39 31.31
N ASP A 129 -29.70 10.16 30.33
CA ASP A 129 -30.66 11.23 30.58
C ASP A 129 -32.00 10.64 31.07
N PRO A 130 -32.56 11.10 32.21
CA PRO A 130 -33.71 10.45 32.84
C PRO A 130 -35.02 10.58 32.06
N GLU A 131 -35.21 11.64 31.26
CA GLU A 131 -36.47 11.86 30.52
C GLU A 131 -36.46 11.23 29.12
N LYS A 132 -35.34 11.33 28.41
CA LYS A 132 -35.21 10.93 26.99
C LYS A 132 -34.40 9.66 26.81
N GLY A 133 -33.70 9.20 27.84
CA GLY A 133 -32.80 8.06 27.80
C GLY A 133 -33.51 6.76 27.41
N ASP A 134 -34.69 6.50 27.96
CA ASP A 134 -35.46 5.29 27.66
C ASP A 134 -35.96 5.24 26.21
N VAL A 135 -36.44 6.38 25.69
CA VAL A 135 -36.89 6.50 24.31
C VAL A 135 -35.71 6.33 23.34
N VAL A 136 -34.57 6.96 23.64
CA VAL A 136 -33.34 6.84 22.85
C VAL A 136 -32.76 5.43 22.92
N ALA A 137 -32.81 4.79 24.10
CA ALA A 137 -32.35 3.42 24.29
C ALA A 137 -33.17 2.43 23.47
N LYS A 138 -34.51 2.53 23.55
CA LYS A 138 -35.44 1.74 22.73
C LYS A 138 -35.14 1.98 21.25
N LYS A 139 -35.21 3.22 20.75
CA LYS A 139 -34.97 3.54 19.32
C LYS A 139 -33.64 3.01 18.80
N ASN A 140 -32.55 3.20 19.55
CA ASN A 140 -31.23 2.71 19.16
C ASN A 140 -31.16 1.17 19.18
N SER A 141 -31.82 0.51 20.14
CA SER A 141 -31.85 -0.96 20.20
C SER A 141 -32.58 -1.59 19.01
N TRP A 142 -33.73 -1.04 18.61
CA TRP A 142 -34.49 -1.46 17.44
C TRP A 142 -33.71 -1.22 16.15
N GLN A 143 -33.12 -0.03 15.98
CA GLN A 143 -32.27 0.26 14.83
C GLN A 143 -31.04 -0.64 14.75
N ALA A 144 -30.43 -0.98 15.89
CA ALA A 144 -29.31 -1.91 15.94
C ALA A 144 -29.74 -3.35 15.59
N ALA A 145 -30.93 -3.79 16.00
CA ALA A 145 -31.49 -5.08 15.61
C ALA A 145 -31.74 -5.16 14.10
N ILE A 146 -32.36 -4.14 13.51
CA ILE A 146 -32.59 -4.04 12.06
C ILE A 146 -31.26 -4.09 11.29
N LYS A 147 -30.26 -3.32 11.72
CA LYS A 147 -28.91 -3.35 11.09
C LYS A 147 -28.24 -4.71 11.18
N ARG A 148 -28.38 -5.41 12.31
CA ARG A 148 -27.85 -6.78 12.47
C ARG A 148 -28.58 -7.78 11.59
N ALA A 149 -29.92 -7.68 11.48
CA ALA A 149 -30.72 -8.51 10.58
C ALA A 149 -30.33 -8.28 9.11
N ALA A 150 -30.02 -7.04 8.73
CA ALA A 150 -29.44 -6.69 7.44
C ALA A 150 -27.96 -7.13 7.25
N GLY A 151 -27.37 -7.86 8.19
CA GLY A 151 -25.99 -8.37 8.11
C GLY A 151 -24.89 -7.36 8.45
N ILE A 152 -25.23 -6.15 8.90
CA ILE A 152 -24.26 -5.10 9.25
C ILE A 152 -23.69 -5.36 10.65
N LYS A 153 -22.37 -5.46 10.76
CA LYS A 153 -21.66 -5.66 12.04
C LYS A 153 -21.68 -4.38 12.91
N VAL A 154 -22.69 -4.28 13.77
CA VAL A 154 -22.86 -3.20 14.77
C VAL A 154 -21.78 -3.29 15.86
N ARG A 155 -21.12 -2.17 16.19
CA ARG A 155 -19.92 -2.14 17.07
C ARG A 155 -19.99 -0.97 18.07
N ASP A 156 -20.94 -1.06 18.99
CA ASP A 156 -21.35 0.09 19.81
C ASP A 156 -20.75 0.10 21.22
N ASP A 157 -19.99 -0.92 21.61
CA ASP A 157 -19.40 -1.03 22.96
C ASP A 157 -18.16 -0.13 23.13
N PRO A 158 -18.21 0.95 23.94
CA PRO A 158 -17.08 1.89 24.06
C PRO A 158 -15.85 1.24 24.70
N LYS A 159 -16.03 0.34 25.68
CA LYS A 159 -14.93 -0.38 26.37
C LYS A 159 -14.16 -1.27 25.39
N ARG A 160 -14.86 -2.04 24.55
CA ARG A 160 -14.23 -2.90 23.54
C ARG A 160 -13.53 -2.08 22.47
N LEU A 161 -14.07 -0.92 22.10
CA LEU A 161 -13.46 -0.05 21.11
C LEU A 161 -12.16 0.59 21.62
N LYS A 162 -12.14 1.05 22.89
CA LYS A 162 -10.91 1.47 23.60
C LYS A 162 -9.84 0.38 23.58
N GLN A 163 -10.20 -0.86 23.93
CA GLN A 163 -9.25 -1.99 23.91
C GLN A 163 -8.70 -2.28 22.50
N ARG A 164 -9.54 -2.20 21.46
CA ARG A 164 -9.10 -2.42 20.07
C ARG A 164 -8.17 -1.31 19.59
N ILE A 165 -8.40 -0.06 19.98
CA ILE A 165 -7.51 1.06 19.70
C ILE A 165 -6.17 0.83 20.40
N HIS A 166 -6.18 0.48 21.69
CA HIS A 166 -4.99 0.21 22.48
C HIS A 166 -4.14 -0.93 21.90
N LYS A 167 -4.76 -2.08 21.58
CA LYS A 167 -4.09 -3.20 20.91
C LYS A 167 -3.50 -2.78 19.57
N GLY A 168 -4.16 -1.88 18.84
CA GLY A 168 -3.65 -1.31 17.60
C GLY A 168 -2.41 -0.45 17.81
N LYS A 169 -2.41 0.41 18.83
CA LYS A 169 -1.24 1.24 19.21
C LYS A 169 -0.05 0.38 19.59
N LYS A 170 -0.22 -0.58 20.51
CA LYS A 170 0.83 -1.53 20.92
C LYS A 170 1.45 -2.30 19.76
N ARG A 171 0.65 -2.72 18.78
CA ARG A 171 1.17 -3.40 17.58
C ARG A 171 2.02 -2.46 16.73
N ARG A 172 1.63 -1.19 16.60
CA ARG A 172 2.41 -0.19 15.86
C ARG A 172 3.72 0.14 16.56
N GLU A 173 3.71 0.29 17.87
CA GLU A 173 4.91 0.51 18.69
C GLU A 173 5.90 -0.64 18.51
N LYS A 174 5.47 -1.89 18.70
CA LYS A 174 6.31 -3.08 18.47
C LYS A 174 6.87 -3.15 17.05
N ASN A 175 6.07 -2.81 16.06
CA ASN A 175 6.53 -2.79 14.66
C ASN A 175 7.54 -1.68 14.41
N ALA A 176 7.37 -0.52 15.04
CA ALA A 176 8.31 0.60 14.93
C ALA A 176 9.64 0.28 15.62
N GLU A 177 9.62 -0.34 16.81
CA GLU A 177 10.80 -0.83 17.51
C GLU A 177 11.58 -1.84 16.65
N LYS A 178 10.91 -2.87 16.14
CA LYS A 178 11.54 -3.84 15.22
C LYS A 178 12.14 -3.19 13.97
N TRP A 179 11.52 -2.12 13.46
CA TRP A 179 12.07 -1.38 12.32
C TRP A 179 13.32 -0.60 12.70
N LYS A 180 13.33 0.05 13.88
CA LYS A 180 14.52 0.73 14.41
C LYS A 180 15.67 -0.25 14.60
N GLU A 181 15.44 -1.39 15.23
CA GLU A 181 16.43 -2.46 15.41
C GLU A 181 17.04 -2.88 14.06
N ARG A 182 16.22 -3.11 13.03
CA ARG A 182 16.71 -3.47 11.69
C ARG A 182 17.59 -2.39 11.08
N VAL A 183 17.19 -1.13 11.21
CA VAL A 183 17.95 0.01 10.69
C VAL A 183 19.28 0.16 11.44
N GLU A 184 19.28 -0.03 12.75
CA GLU A 184 20.49 0.01 13.58
C GLU A 184 21.45 -1.12 13.23
N VAL A 185 20.96 -2.36 13.08
CA VAL A 185 21.76 -3.50 12.61
C VAL A 185 22.38 -3.20 11.24
N GLN A 186 21.59 -2.66 10.30
CA GLN A 186 22.11 -2.29 8.98
C GLN A 186 23.20 -1.21 9.06
N LYS A 187 23.03 -0.23 9.96
CA LYS A 187 24.05 0.82 10.20
C LYS A 187 25.33 0.24 10.79
N LYS A 188 25.23 -0.60 11.82
CA LYS A 188 26.38 -1.28 12.43
C LYS A 188 27.17 -2.09 11.41
N VAL A 189 26.49 -2.92 10.61
CA VAL A 189 27.15 -3.71 9.55
C VAL A 189 27.84 -2.80 8.52
N ARG A 190 27.27 -1.63 8.20
CA ARG A 190 27.88 -0.66 7.30
C ARG A 190 29.12 -0.01 7.93
N GLU A 191 29.02 0.39 9.19
CA GLU A 191 30.10 1.01 9.96
C GLU A 191 31.27 0.04 10.14
N GLU A 192 31.02 -1.21 10.53
CA GLU A 192 32.03 -2.26 10.64
C GLU A 192 32.76 -2.50 9.31
N LYS A 193 32.01 -2.56 8.19
CA LYS A 193 32.63 -2.68 6.86
C LYS A 193 33.49 -1.48 6.51
N GLN A 194 33.08 -0.28 6.93
CA GLN A 194 33.84 0.94 6.69
C GLN A 194 35.10 0.99 7.56
N GLN A 195 35.00 0.57 8.82
CA GLN A 195 36.14 0.45 9.75
C GLN A 195 37.19 -0.52 9.22
N LYS A 196 36.78 -1.73 8.81
CA LYS A 196 37.70 -2.70 8.17
C LYS A 196 38.38 -2.15 6.92
N ARG A 197 37.67 -1.34 6.12
CA ARG A 197 38.28 -0.68 4.95
C ARG A 197 39.32 0.35 5.37
N SER A 198 39.02 1.18 6.37
CA SER A 198 40.00 2.14 6.88
C SER A 198 41.22 1.45 7.48
N GLU A 199 41.03 0.38 8.25
CA GLU A 199 42.10 -0.44 8.83
C GLU A 199 43.00 -1.00 7.71
N ASN A 200 42.43 -1.71 6.73
CA ASN A 200 43.18 -2.24 5.59
C ASN A 200 43.94 -1.16 4.80
N ILE A 201 43.37 0.05 4.66
CA ILE A 201 44.05 1.18 4.01
C ILE A 201 45.24 1.63 4.86
N THR A 202 45.05 1.79 6.18
CA THR A 202 46.13 2.20 7.09
C THR A 202 47.24 1.15 7.17
N GLU A 203 46.90 -0.13 7.23
CA GLU A 203 47.85 -1.25 7.18
C GLU A 203 48.65 -1.23 5.87
N ARG A 204 47.98 -1.04 4.73
CA ARG A 204 48.67 -0.95 3.44
C ARG A 204 49.62 0.25 3.38
N ILE A 205 49.23 1.38 3.96
CA ILE A 205 50.10 2.56 4.10
C ILE A 205 51.30 2.25 4.98
N GLN A 206 51.10 1.62 6.14
CA GLN A 206 52.17 1.22 7.06
C GLN A 206 53.12 0.20 6.43
N GLN A 207 52.62 -0.84 5.77
CA GLN A 207 53.42 -1.82 5.04
C GLN A 207 54.28 -1.15 3.96
N ASN A 208 53.72 -0.19 3.22
CA ASN A 208 54.49 0.57 2.23
C ASN A 208 55.60 1.43 2.88
N LYS A 209 55.35 2.02 4.05
CA LYS A 209 56.38 2.74 4.83
C LYS A 209 57.48 1.77 5.29
N MET A 210 57.13 0.64 5.90
CA MET A 210 58.08 -0.38 6.35
C MET A 210 58.92 -0.94 5.20
N ARG A 211 58.31 -1.20 4.03
CA ARG A 211 59.05 -1.63 2.82
C ARG A 211 60.06 -0.57 2.36
N LYS A 212 59.72 0.72 2.45
CA LYS A 212 60.66 1.80 2.12
C LYS A 212 61.83 1.87 3.11
N ILE A 213 61.53 1.73 4.40
CA ILE A 213 62.54 1.69 5.47
C ILE A 213 63.48 0.48 5.28
N ALA A 214 62.94 -0.72 5.15
CA ALA A 214 63.72 -1.94 4.93
C ALA A 214 64.59 -1.87 3.66
N LYS A 215 64.10 -1.26 2.58
CA LYS A 215 64.91 -1.01 1.37
C LYS A 215 66.07 -0.05 1.64
N ARG A 216 65.89 0.97 2.49
CA ARG A 216 66.97 1.89 2.88
C ARG A 216 67.99 1.19 3.77
N GLU A 217 67.55 0.47 4.80
CA GLU A 217 68.43 -0.28 5.70
C GLU A 217 69.23 -1.35 4.95
N LYS A 218 68.59 -2.10 4.04
CA LYS A 218 69.29 -3.08 3.18
C LYS A 218 70.34 -2.43 2.30
N LYS A 219 70.11 -1.21 1.80
CA LYS A 219 71.12 -0.46 1.03
C LYS A 219 72.28 -0.01 1.93
N LEU A 220 71.99 0.42 3.14
CA LEU A 220 72.99 0.89 4.12
C LEU A 220 73.86 -0.26 4.65
N LEU A 221 73.29 -1.46 4.81
CA LEU A 221 73.99 -2.68 5.25
C LEU A 221 74.68 -3.46 4.11
N ARG A 222 74.48 -3.08 2.85
CA ARG A 222 75.12 -3.78 1.73
C ARG A 222 76.59 -3.34 1.67
N SER A 223 77.50 -4.21 2.13
CA SER A 223 78.95 -4.04 1.99
C SER A 223 79.29 -3.68 0.54
N GLY A 224 79.88 -2.49 0.35
CA GLY A 224 80.21 -1.93 -0.98
C GLY A 224 79.71 -0.50 -1.25
N TYR A 225 79.30 0.24 -0.23
CA TYR A 225 79.46 1.70 -0.15
C TYR A 225 80.45 2.03 0.96
#